data_AF-A0A5P9H1J6-F1
#
_entry.id   AF-A0A5P9H1J6-F1
#
_cell.length_a   1.000
_cell.length_b   1.000
_cell.length_c   1.000
_cell.angle_alpha   90.00
_cell.angle_beta   90.00
_cell.angle_gamma   90.00
#
_symmetry.space_group_name_H-M   'P 1'
#
loop_
_entity.id
_entity.type
_entity.pdbx_description
1 polymer ?
#
loop_
_entity_poly.entity_id
_entity_poly.type
_entity_poly.pdbx_seq_one_letter_code
_entity_poly.pdbx_strand_id
1 'polypeptide(L)'
;MLSIVNVETIKVLSGLVGTDLDPLRFRANIYINAEPFTEFTWLGRGIWTGDALLSIIRPMRRCSATSVNPNSGARDVNVPAQLMKHFGSMFCGIYANVERQGTVRRGTGVSLSEHKFPERLPAAAQVKKAPPPAEWPRSATVCAVEREAEDVISIWLEDPLVRSGSLDDLVPGQHLALHGLSQKGDWRRYTISGRREGHLRITVKRDTGVGSNFLHKLKVGQLVTISGPFGPTTLNPESRAVMLISAGIGLTPTITKLAALERSGYERSVHVIHVARSAAQLALWDEVLSMAERQPSWTTRLYLTRDTMGRPAAIEGKPDMTDLIQAAIRLEADVHMCGPTGFQRVVETVAAETGLPSDRLFFDTFASPNASTEFLPIPESGPFTVHFSKSGFSAKWSAEDGPLLDFAERNGLALPAHCRAGLCSTCRCSVIEGSARNLVSGAGNADQGVLLCCSVPVSDIVLDV
;
A
#
# COMPACT_ATOMS: atom_id res chain seq x y z
N MET A 1 -6.70 -25.61 -15.21
CA MET A 1 -6.49 -24.16 -15.06
C MET A 1 -5.82 -23.65 -16.33
N LEU A 2 -6.39 -22.60 -16.93
CA LEU A 2 -5.85 -21.91 -18.10
C LEU A 2 -5.25 -20.57 -17.68
N SER A 3 -4.20 -20.14 -18.36
CA SER A 3 -3.62 -18.80 -18.21
C SER A 3 -4.02 -17.91 -19.39
N ILE A 4 -4.43 -16.68 -19.08
CA ILE A 4 -4.87 -15.69 -20.05
C ILE A 4 -4.03 -14.42 -19.86
N VAL A 5 -3.55 -13.84 -20.96
CA VAL A 5 -2.74 -12.61 -20.93
C VAL A 5 -3.24 -11.61 -21.95
N ASN A 6 -3.37 -10.37 -21.51
CA ASN A 6 -3.71 -9.26 -22.39
C ASN A 6 -2.45 -8.69 -23.04
N VAL A 7 -2.42 -8.71 -24.37
CA VAL A 7 -1.28 -8.23 -25.17
C VAL A 7 -1.14 -6.71 -25.07
N GLU A 8 -2.24 -5.98 -24.90
CA GLU A 8 -2.17 -4.52 -24.74
C GLU A 8 -1.55 -4.12 -23.40
N THR A 9 -1.76 -4.90 -22.33
CA THR A 9 -1.04 -4.74 -21.06
C THR A 9 0.47 -4.87 -21.25
N ILE A 10 0.91 -5.82 -22.07
CA ILE A 10 2.34 -6.01 -22.37
C ILE A 10 2.89 -4.83 -23.15
N LYS A 11 2.16 -4.31 -24.15
CA LYS A 11 2.59 -3.15 -24.93
C LYS A 11 2.78 -1.89 -24.08
N VAL A 12 1.89 -1.65 -23.11
CA VAL A 12 2.06 -0.53 -22.16
C VAL A 12 3.35 -0.71 -21.36
N LEU A 13 3.63 -1.91 -20.86
CA LEU A 13 4.88 -2.21 -20.17
C LEU A 13 6.10 -2.03 -21.10
N SER A 14 6.05 -2.52 -22.34
CA SER A 14 7.12 -2.34 -23.33
C SER A 14 7.44 -0.86 -23.52
N GLY A 15 6.42 0.00 -23.65
CA GLY A 15 6.59 1.44 -23.80
C GLY A 15 7.24 2.11 -22.60
N LEU A 16 6.93 1.66 -21.37
CA LEU A 16 7.53 2.20 -20.14
C LEU A 16 8.97 1.71 -19.92
N VAL A 17 9.28 0.48 -20.32
CA VAL A 17 10.63 -0.10 -20.24
C VAL A 17 11.54 0.44 -21.35
N GLY A 18 10.97 0.86 -22.48
CA GLY A 18 11.71 1.32 -23.67
C GLY A 18 12.22 0.17 -24.55
N THR A 19 11.71 -1.05 -24.35
CA THR A 19 12.09 -2.26 -25.09
C THR A 19 10.85 -3.07 -25.40
N ASP A 20 10.76 -3.62 -26.62
CA ASP A 20 9.65 -4.50 -26.99
C ASP A 20 9.72 -5.85 -26.26
N LEU A 21 8.73 -6.10 -25.41
CA LEU A 21 8.59 -7.35 -24.69
C LEU A 21 7.71 -8.33 -25.48
N ASP A 22 8.36 -9.33 -26.09
CA ASP A 22 7.67 -10.42 -26.76
C ASP A 22 6.63 -11.10 -25.85
N PRO A 23 5.35 -11.19 -26.24
CA PRO A 23 4.31 -11.84 -25.44
C PRO A 23 4.60 -13.29 -25.04
N LEU A 24 5.41 -14.03 -25.82
CA LEU A 24 5.79 -15.40 -25.50
C LEU A 24 6.59 -15.52 -24.19
N ARG A 25 7.21 -14.44 -23.72
CA ARG A 25 7.83 -14.34 -22.37
C ARG A 25 6.84 -14.76 -21.27
N PHE A 26 5.55 -14.48 -21.46
CA PHE A 26 4.51 -14.65 -20.47
C PHE A 26 3.84 -16.03 -20.50
N ARG A 27 4.17 -16.88 -21.50
CA ARG A 27 3.82 -18.31 -21.57
C ARG A 27 2.34 -18.61 -21.27
N ALA A 28 1.44 -17.79 -21.83
CA ALA A 28 0.01 -17.93 -21.63
C ALA A 28 -0.58 -19.04 -22.52
N ASN A 29 -1.69 -19.65 -22.09
CA ASN A 29 -2.49 -20.53 -22.94
C ASN A 29 -3.33 -19.73 -23.94
N ILE A 30 -3.88 -18.60 -23.51
CA ILE A 30 -4.72 -17.72 -24.32
C ILE A 30 -4.15 -16.30 -24.25
N TYR A 31 -4.02 -15.67 -25.42
CA TYR A 31 -3.69 -14.26 -25.54
C TYR A 31 -4.92 -13.51 -26.04
N ILE A 32 -5.22 -12.38 -25.40
CA ILE A 32 -6.37 -11.54 -25.73
C ILE A 32 -5.90 -10.12 -26.06
N ASN A 33 -6.74 -9.39 -26.80
CA ASN A 33 -6.56 -7.97 -27.05
C ASN A 33 -7.75 -7.24 -26.43
N ALA A 34 -7.51 -6.58 -25.31
CA ALA A 34 -8.51 -5.81 -24.59
C ALA A 34 -7.86 -4.54 -24.02
N GLU A 35 -8.65 -3.60 -23.52
CA GLU A 35 -8.12 -2.41 -22.82
C GLU A 35 -7.09 -2.83 -21.75
N PRO A 36 -5.91 -2.18 -21.67
CA PRO A 36 -4.85 -2.57 -20.74
C PRO A 36 -5.37 -2.76 -19.31
N PHE A 37 -4.94 -3.86 -18.68
CA PHE A 37 -5.32 -4.26 -17.31
C PHE A 37 -6.80 -4.58 -17.07
N THR A 38 -7.66 -4.50 -18.09
CA THR A 38 -9.09 -4.77 -17.93
C THR A 38 -9.36 -6.21 -17.50
N GLU A 39 -8.45 -7.14 -17.77
CA GLU A 39 -8.55 -8.54 -17.35
C GLU A 39 -8.69 -8.71 -15.82
N PHE A 40 -8.16 -7.77 -15.02
CA PHE A 40 -8.30 -7.80 -13.57
C PHE A 40 -9.72 -7.43 -13.09
N THR A 41 -10.53 -6.80 -13.96
CA THR A 41 -11.95 -6.52 -13.68
C THR A 41 -12.84 -7.76 -13.79
N TRP A 42 -12.28 -8.87 -14.27
CA TRP A 42 -13.03 -10.10 -14.52
C TRP A 42 -12.96 -11.09 -13.36
N LEU A 43 -12.19 -10.81 -12.30
CA LEU A 43 -12.06 -11.69 -11.14
C LEU A 43 -13.44 -12.05 -10.55
N GLY A 44 -13.67 -13.36 -10.37
CA GLY A 44 -14.94 -13.89 -9.86
C GLY A 44 -16.08 -13.81 -10.89
N ARG A 45 -15.78 -13.55 -12.17
CA ARG A 45 -16.77 -13.51 -13.26
C ARG A 45 -16.50 -14.61 -14.28
N GLY A 46 -17.55 -14.96 -15.02
CA GLY A 46 -17.43 -15.79 -16.21
C GLY A 46 -17.03 -14.97 -17.43
N ILE A 47 -16.26 -15.57 -18.33
CA ILE A 47 -16.06 -15.08 -19.69
C ILE A 47 -16.39 -16.20 -20.69
N TRP A 48 -16.99 -15.81 -21.80
CA TRP A 48 -17.18 -16.67 -22.96
C TRP A 48 -16.02 -16.49 -23.94
N THR A 49 -15.53 -17.60 -24.48
CA THR A 49 -14.63 -17.60 -25.63
C THR A 49 -14.99 -18.77 -26.54
N GLY A 50 -15.66 -18.46 -27.65
CA GLY A 50 -16.34 -19.46 -28.47
C GLY A 50 -17.45 -20.11 -27.64
N ASP A 51 -17.49 -21.44 -27.61
CA ASP A 51 -18.47 -22.19 -26.81
C ASP A 51 -18.00 -22.48 -25.37
N ALA A 52 -16.76 -22.11 -25.04
CA ALA A 52 -16.19 -22.36 -23.72
C ALA A 52 -16.58 -21.25 -22.73
N LEU A 53 -17.06 -21.66 -21.55
CA LEU A 53 -17.26 -20.76 -20.41
C LEU A 53 -16.11 -20.94 -19.44
N LEU A 54 -15.43 -19.84 -19.12
CA LEU A 54 -14.32 -19.83 -18.18
C LEU A 54 -14.66 -18.96 -16.97
N SER A 55 -14.43 -19.46 -15.75
CA SER A 55 -14.48 -18.64 -14.54
C SER A 55 -13.09 -18.03 -14.27
N ILE A 56 -12.98 -16.72 -14.08
CA ILE A 56 -11.72 -16.08 -13.74
C ILE A 56 -11.50 -16.13 -12.23
N ILE A 57 -10.39 -16.74 -11.81
CA ILE A 57 -10.22 -17.18 -10.42
C ILE A 57 -9.17 -16.41 -9.62
N ARG A 58 -8.10 -15.90 -10.27
CA ARG A 58 -7.05 -15.09 -9.61
C ARG A 58 -6.15 -14.42 -10.64
N PRO A 59 -5.50 -13.29 -10.31
CA PRO A 59 -4.48 -12.71 -11.16
C PRO A 59 -3.19 -13.54 -11.11
N MET A 60 -2.39 -13.40 -12.16
CA MET A 60 -1.16 -14.17 -12.37
C MET A 60 0.07 -13.35 -11.99
N ARG A 61 0.69 -13.70 -10.85
CA ARG A 61 1.97 -13.13 -10.43
C ARG A 61 3.10 -13.63 -11.32
N ARG A 62 3.93 -12.71 -11.83
CA ARG A 62 5.08 -13.03 -12.68
C ARG A 62 6.33 -13.28 -11.86
N CYS A 63 7.21 -14.11 -12.40
CA CYS A 63 8.46 -14.51 -11.80
C CYS A 63 9.60 -14.34 -12.81
N SER A 64 10.83 -14.60 -12.38
CA SER A 64 12.04 -14.41 -13.18
C SER A 64 12.08 -15.16 -14.52
N ALA A 65 11.17 -16.13 -14.75
CA ALA A 65 11.02 -16.78 -16.06
C ALA A 65 10.59 -15.80 -17.17
N THR A 66 9.83 -14.75 -16.85
CA THR A 66 9.43 -13.73 -17.84
C THR A 66 10.59 -12.82 -18.24
N SER A 67 11.73 -12.91 -17.54
CA SER A 67 12.93 -12.11 -17.82
C SER A 67 13.77 -12.68 -18.95
N VAL A 68 13.46 -13.87 -19.46
CA VAL A 68 14.17 -14.52 -20.55
C VAL A 68 13.55 -14.14 -21.88
N ASN A 69 14.37 -13.65 -22.80
CA ASN A 69 13.99 -13.38 -24.18
C ASN A 69 13.73 -14.71 -24.91
N PRO A 70 12.53 -14.94 -25.48
CA PRO A 70 12.21 -16.20 -26.11
C PRO A 70 13.00 -16.45 -27.40
N ASN A 71 13.49 -15.40 -28.05
CA ASN A 71 14.22 -15.50 -29.31
C ASN A 71 15.72 -15.73 -29.09
N SER A 72 16.33 -15.07 -28.09
CA SER A 72 17.78 -15.18 -27.83
C SER A 72 18.16 -16.08 -26.66
N GLY A 73 17.21 -16.41 -25.77
CA GLY A 73 17.48 -17.13 -24.52
C GLY A 73 18.19 -16.29 -23.44
N ALA A 74 18.56 -15.04 -23.74
CA ALA A 74 19.22 -14.15 -22.79
C ALA A 74 18.24 -13.63 -21.73
N ARG A 75 18.72 -13.41 -20.51
CA ARG A 75 18.00 -12.64 -19.49
C ARG A 75 18.27 -11.15 -19.72
N ASP A 76 17.33 -10.44 -20.31
CA ASP A 76 17.53 -9.05 -20.77
C ASP A 76 16.72 -8.01 -19.98
N VAL A 77 15.50 -8.34 -19.55
CA VAL A 77 14.63 -7.41 -18.80
C VAL A 77 14.09 -8.10 -17.56
N ASN A 78 14.33 -7.54 -16.37
CA ASN A 78 13.68 -8.02 -15.14
C ASN A 78 12.20 -7.61 -15.08
N VAL A 79 11.35 -8.30 -15.85
CA VAL A 79 9.92 -7.99 -16.01
C VAL A 79 9.17 -7.85 -14.68
N PRO A 80 9.33 -8.74 -13.68
CA PRO A 80 8.66 -8.58 -12.39
C PRO A 80 9.03 -7.27 -11.67
N ALA A 81 10.30 -6.88 -11.68
CA ALA A 81 10.75 -5.62 -11.10
C ALA A 81 10.18 -4.41 -11.86
N GLN A 82 10.10 -4.47 -13.20
CA GLN A 82 9.48 -3.41 -14.00
C GLN A 82 7.97 -3.30 -13.71
N LEU A 83 7.26 -4.41 -13.58
CA LEU A 83 5.85 -4.41 -13.19
C LEU A 83 5.65 -3.75 -11.81
N MET A 84 6.48 -4.11 -10.81
CA MET A 84 6.44 -3.46 -9.49
C MET A 84 6.73 -1.97 -9.55
N LYS A 85 7.78 -1.59 -10.29
CA LYS A 85 8.22 -0.20 -10.44
C LYS A 85 7.13 0.66 -11.07
N HIS A 86 6.52 0.20 -12.15
CA HIS A 86 5.60 1.01 -12.95
C HIS A 86 4.14 0.91 -12.50
N PHE A 87 3.72 -0.24 -11.97
CA PHE A 87 2.32 -0.51 -11.64
C PHE A 87 2.09 -0.92 -10.19
N GLY A 88 3.12 -0.92 -9.34
CA GLY A 88 2.96 -1.24 -7.91
C GLY A 88 2.53 -2.68 -7.64
N SER A 89 2.67 -3.59 -8.61
CA SER A 89 2.33 -5.01 -8.46
C SER A 89 3.13 -5.89 -9.43
N MET A 90 3.33 -7.18 -9.13
CA MET A 90 4.00 -8.14 -10.02
C MET A 90 3.04 -8.89 -10.95
N PHE A 91 1.79 -8.45 -11.07
CA PHE A 91 0.75 -9.21 -11.77
C PHE A 91 0.63 -8.79 -13.23
N CYS A 92 0.47 -9.77 -14.11
CA CYS A 92 0.15 -9.53 -15.52
C CYS A 92 -0.61 -10.76 -16.06
N GLY A 93 -1.85 -10.58 -16.47
CA GLY A 93 -2.75 -11.68 -16.85
C GLY A 93 -3.44 -12.36 -15.67
N ILE A 94 -4.28 -13.34 -15.99
CA ILE A 94 -5.21 -13.99 -15.06
C ILE A 94 -5.23 -15.51 -15.27
N TYR A 95 -5.64 -16.24 -14.24
CA TYR A 95 -5.95 -17.66 -14.32
C TYR A 95 -7.46 -17.87 -14.39
N ALA A 96 -7.85 -18.90 -15.14
CA ALA A 96 -9.24 -19.31 -15.31
C ALA A 96 -9.42 -20.82 -15.15
N ASN A 97 -10.61 -21.23 -14.72
CA ASN A 97 -11.08 -22.61 -14.79
C ASN A 97 -12.08 -22.78 -15.93
N VAL A 98 -12.16 -23.99 -16.47
CA VAL A 98 -13.14 -24.33 -17.50
C VAL A 98 -14.41 -24.79 -16.79
N GLU A 99 -15.48 -23.99 -16.92
CA GLU A 99 -16.80 -24.31 -16.37
C GLU A 99 -17.66 -25.03 -17.42
N ARG A 100 -17.47 -24.69 -18.70
CA ARG A 100 -18.04 -25.42 -19.84
C ARG A 100 -16.96 -25.65 -20.89
N GLN A 101 -16.82 -26.91 -21.32
CA GLN A 101 -15.91 -27.27 -22.40
C GLN A 101 -16.40 -26.69 -23.74
N GLY A 102 -15.46 -26.31 -24.60
CA GLY A 102 -15.73 -25.77 -25.93
C GLY A 102 -14.45 -25.63 -26.75
N THR A 103 -14.59 -25.31 -28.03
CA THR A 103 -13.44 -25.09 -28.93
C THR A 103 -13.10 -23.60 -29.01
N VAL A 104 -11.84 -23.26 -28.76
CA VAL A 104 -11.30 -21.91 -28.92
C VAL A 104 -10.38 -21.87 -30.12
N ARG A 105 -10.57 -20.92 -31.04
CA ARG A 105 -9.72 -20.72 -32.21
C ARG A 105 -9.09 -19.33 -32.18
N ARG A 106 -8.00 -19.13 -32.91
CA ARG A 106 -7.44 -17.79 -33.11
C ARG A 106 -8.49 -16.91 -33.78
N GLY A 107 -8.68 -15.69 -33.27
CA GLY A 107 -9.71 -14.76 -33.73
C GLY A 107 -11.07 -14.95 -33.05
N THR A 108 -11.25 -15.96 -32.20
CA THR A 108 -12.43 -16.07 -31.35
C THR A 108 -12.46 -14.93 -30.33
N GLY A 109 -13.56 -14.18 -30.33
CA GLY A 109 -13.78 -13.08 -29.39
C GLY A 109 -13.90 -13.54 -27.94
N VAL A 110 -13.76 -12.59 -27.02
CA VAL A 110 -14.01 -12.77 -25.59
C VAL A 110 -15.12 -11.82 -25.17
N SER A 111 -16.13 -12.34 -24.48
CA SER A 111 -17.20 -11.53 -23.89
C SER A 111 -17.43 -11.91 -22.44
N LEU A 112 -17.91 -10.94 -21.64
CA LEU A 112 -18.28 -11.23 -20.26
C LEU A 112 -19.55 -12.07 -20.23
N SER A 113 -19.55 -13.06 -19.35
CA SER A 113 -20.74 -13.84 -19.04
C SER A 113 -21.58 -13.12 -17.98
N GLU A 114 -22.88 -13.38 -18.00
CA GLU A 114 -23.78 -13.03 -16.90
C GLU A 114 -23.52 -13.90 -15.66
N HIS A 115 -22.96 -15.10 -15.84
CA HIS A 115 -22.57 -15.97 -14.75
C HIS A 115 -21.43 -15.36 -13.93
N LYS A 116 -21.62 -15.34 -12.61
CA LYS A 116 -20.61 -14.95 -11.62
C LYS A 116 -20.17 -16.19 -10.83
N PHE A 117 -18.93 -16.16 -10.38
CA PHE A 117 -18.24 -17.23 -9.67
C PHE A 117 -17.45 -16.69 -8.46
N PRO A 118 -18.02 -15.83 -7.59
CA PRO A 118 -17.30 -15.26 -6.45
C PRO A 118 -16.79 -16.33 -5.47
N GLU A 119 -17.50 -17.46 -5.37
CA GLU A 119 -17.14 -18.62 -4.55
C GLU A 119 -15.84 -19.32 -5.02
N ARG A 120 -15.38 -19.05 -6.24
CA ARG A 120 -14.10 -19.57 -6.74
C ARG A 120 -12.90 -18.81 -6.20
N LEU A 121 -13.06 -17.57 -5.74
CA LEU A 121 -11.96 -16.71 -5.27
C LEU A 121 -11.29 -17.26 -3.99
N PRO A 122 -12.04 -17.66 -2.94
CA PRO A 122 -11.43 -18.27 -1.75
C PRO A 122 -10.65 -19.55 -2.07
N ALA A 123 -11.19 -20.42 -2.91
CA ALA A 123 -10.53 -21.67 -3.30
C ALA A 123 -9.22 -21.40 -4.08
N ALA A 124 -9.21 -20.39 -4.94
CA ALA A 124 -8.01 -20.00 -5.70
C ALA A 124 -6.91 -19.39 -4.81
N ALA A 125 -7.29 -18.79 -3.68
CA ALA A 125 -6.37 -18.24 -2.68
C ALA A 125 -5.64 -19.33 -1.87
N GLN A 126 -6.29 -20.47 -1.65
CA GLN A 126 -5.77 -21.57 -0.82
C GLN A 126 -4.74 -22.46 -1.54
N VAL A 127 -4.50 -22.23 -2.83
CA VAL A 127 -3.49 -23.00 -3.58
C VAL A 127 -2.10 -22.70 -2.99
N LYS A 128 -1.30 -23.73 -2.70
CA LYS A 128 0.00 -23.65 -2.00
C LYS A 128 0.98 -22.57 -2.50
N LYS A 129 0.95 -22.23 -3.79
CA LYS A 129 1.82 -21.21 -4.41
C LYS A 129 1.05 -19.95 -4.87
N ALA A 130 -0.19 -19.78 -4.43
CA ALA A 130 -0.95 -18.57 -4.73
C ALA A 130 -0.41 -17.40 -3.90
N PRO A 131 -0.26 -16.21 -4.51
CA PRO A 131 -0.03 -15.00 -3.75
C PRO A 131 -1.24 -14.72 -2.85
N PRO A 132 -1.06 -14.09 -1.69
CA PRO A 132 -2.15 -13.65 -0.82
C PRO A 132 -3.21 -12.85 -1.59
N PRO A 133 -4.52 -13.04 -1.31
CA PRO A 133 -5.60 -12.29 -1.96
C PRO A 133 -5.45 -10.78 -1.86
N ALA A 134 -4.89 -10.29 -0.75
CA ALA A 134 -4.62 -8.86 -0.58
C ALA A 134 -3.71 -8.29 -1.69
N GLU A 135 -2.77 -9.07 -2.21
CA GLU A 135 -1.87 -8.61 -3.29
C GLU A 135 -2.58 -8.51 -4.65
N TRP A 136 -3.75 -9.15 -4.81
CA TRP A 136 -4.40 -9.29 -6.10
C TRP A 136 -4.94 -7.95 -6.59
N PRO A 137 -4.48 -7.44 -7.76
CA PRO A 137 -5.17 -6.34 -8.41
C PRO A 137 -6.57 -6.80 -8.80
N ARG A 138 -7.56 -6.00 -8.43
CA ARG A 138 -8.98 -6.30 -8.60
C ARG A 138 -9.78 -5.03 -8.80
N SER A 139 -10.91 -5.16 -9.46
CA SER A 139 -11.82 -4.03 -9.60
C SER A 139 -12.71 -3.90 -8.37
N ALA A 140 -12.82 -2.67 -7.86
CA ALA A 140 -13.80 -2.28 -6.86
C ALA A 140 -14.75 -1.23 -7.45
N THR A 141 -16.02 -1.29 -7.05
CA THR A 141 -17.05 -0.35 -7.51
C THR A 141 -17.15 0.83 -6.56
N VAL A 142 -17.18 2.05 -7.07
CA VAL A 142 -17.48 3.25 -6.28
C VAL A 142 -18.97 3.25 -5.94
N CYS A 143 -19.32 3.05 -4.67
CA CYS A 143 -20.72 2.97 -4.22
C CYS A 143 -21.24 4.28 -3.66
N ALA A 144 -20.37 5.10 -3.05
CA ALA A 144 -20.73 6.43 -2.59
C ALA A 144 -19.51 7.37 -2.64
N VAL A 145 -19.78 8.65 -2.85
CA VAL A 145 -18.79 9.72 -2.74
C VAL A 145 -19.39 10.80 -1.85
N GLU A 146 -18.77 11.04 -0.70
CA GLU A 146 -19.26 11.94 0.34
C GLU A 146 -18.27 13.10 0.51
N ARG A 147 -18.78 14.32 0.64
CA ARG A 147 -17.92 15.49 0.93
C ARG A 147 -17.72 15.57 2.44
N GLU A 148 -16.48 15.35 2.88
CA GLU A 148 -16.12 15.37 4.30
C GLU A 148 -15.74 16.77 4.78
N ALA A 149 -15.03 17.52 3.93
CA ALA A 149 -14.56 18.86 4.23
C ALA A 149 -14.27 19.63 2.93
N GLU A 150 -13.78 20.85 3.05
CA GLU A 150 -13.15 21.55 1.94
C GLU A 150 -11.95 20.75 1.43
N ASP A 151 -11.93 20.48 0.12
CA ASP A 151 -10.92 19.66 -0.55
C ASP A 151 -10.76 18.23 -0.01
N VAL A 152 -11.71 17.69 0.75
CA VAL A 152 -11.66 16.29 1.23
C VAL A 152 -12.96 15.56 0.92
N ILE A 153 -12.82 14.37 0.33
CA ILE A 153 -13.95 13.47 0.07
C ILE A 153 -13.68 12.09 0.65
N SER A 154 -14.75 11.41 1.04
CA SER A 154 -14.75 9.97 1.29
C SER A 154 -15.30 9.25 0.07
N ILE A 155 -14.66 8.15 -0.29
CA ILE A 155 -15.09 7.25 -1.38
C ILE A 155 -15.30 5.88 -0.76
N TRP A 156 -16.52 5.37 -0.88
CA TRP A 156 -16.89 4.02 -0.47
C TRP A 156 -16.78 3.06 -1.64
N LEU A 157 -16.05 1.97 -1.42
CA LEU A 157 -15.69 0.97 -2.42
C LEU A 157 -16.32 -0.38 -2.07
N GLU A 158 -17.06 -0.97 -2.99
CA GLU A 158 -17.44 -2.39 -2.94
C GLU A 158 -16.27 -3.22 -3.47
N ASP A 159 -15.61 -3.95 -2.57
CA ASP A 159 -14.49 -4.82 -2.87
C ASP A 159 -14.97 -6.27 -2.98
N PRO A 160 -14.79 -6.94 -4.13
CA PRO A 160 -15.24 -8.32 -4.31
C PRO A 160 -14.58 -9.30 -3.31
N LEU A 161 -13.35 -9.05 -2.87
CA LEU A 161 -12.66 -9.92 -1.93
C LEU A 161 -13.11 -9.71 -0.48
N VAL A 162 -13.56 -8.51 -0.11
CA VAL A 162 -14.23 -8.28 1.18
C VAL A 162 -15.61 -8.92 1.17
N ARG A 163 -16.35 -8.77 0.06
CA ARG A 163 -17.68 -9.35 -0.09
C ARG A 163 -17.68 -10.89 -0.09
N SER A 164 -16.61 -11.52 -0.58
CA SER A 164 -16.45 -12.98 -0.55
C SER A 164 -15.86 -13.51 0.77
N GLY A 165 -15.62 -12.65 1.77
CA GLY A 165 -14.96 -13.02 3.03
C GLY A 165 -13.48 -13.39 2.89
N SER A 166 -12.87 -13.10 1.73
CA SER A 166 -11.45 -13.37 1.49
C SER A 166 -10.51 -12.34 2.13
N LEU A 167 -11.07 -11.25 2.67
CA LEU A 167 -10.38 -10.15 3.35
C LEU A 167 -11.15 -9.66 4.58
N ASP A 168 -11.48 -10.57 5.51
CA ASP A 168 -12.20 -10.21 6.73
C ASP A 168 -11.30 -9.67 7.85
N ASP A 169 -10.05 -10.11 7.91
CA ASP A 169 -9.05 -9.75 8.94
C ASP A 169 -8.36 -8.41 8.65
N LEU A 170 -9.16 -7.35 8.43
CA LEU A 170 -8.64 -6.00 8.27
C LEU A 170 -8.11 -5.46 9.60
N VAL A 171 -6.88 -4.97 9.59
CA VAL A 171 -6.25 -4.36 10.77
C VAL A 171 -6.12 -2.85 10.62
N PRO A 172 -6.19 -2.07 11.72
CA PRO A 172 -6.18 -0.60 11.65
C PRO A 172 -4.86 -0.05 11.09
N GLY A 173 -4.93 1.07 10.37
CA GLY A 173 -3.79 1.69 9.69
C GLY A 173 -3.44 1.10 8.31
N GLN A 174 -4.12 0.02 7.90
CA GLN A 174 -3.94 -0.53 6.56
C GLN A 174 -4.39 0.41 5.44
N HIS A 175 -3.81 0.23 4.25
CA HIS A 175 -4.08 1.05 3.09
C HIS A 175 -4.34 0.23 1.83
N LEU A 176 -5.12 0.80 0.91
CA LEU A 176 -5.29 0.29 -0.44
C LEU A 176 -4.32 1.00 -1.39
N ALA A 177 -3.79 0.27 -2.37
CA ALA A 177 -3.16 0.86 -3.54
C ALA A 177 -4.20 0.97 -4.65
N LEU A 178 -4.40 2.17 -5.19
CA LEU A 178 -5.25 2.45 -6.33
C LEU A 178 -4.38 2.62 -7.57
N HIS A 179 -4.71 1.91 -8.64
CA HIS A 179 -3.91 1.76 -9.85
C HIS A 179 -4.55 2.43 -11.06
N GLY A 180 -3.76 2.73 -12.09
CA GLY A 180 -4.28 3.26 -13.36
C GLY A 180 -4.88 4.66 -13.25
N LEU A 181 -4.35 5.48 -12.34
CA LEU A 181 -4.81 6.85 -12.07
C LEU A 181 -4.42 7.84 -13.17
N SER A 182 -3.64 7.39 -14.15
CA SER A 182 -3.25 8.13 -15.36
C SER A 182 -2.99 7.17 -16.52
N GLN A 183 -2.90 7.72 -17.74
CA GLN A 183 -2.50 6.95 -18.92
C GLN A 183 -1.09 6.35 -18.82
N LYS A 184 -0.25 6.84 -17.90
CA LYS A 184 1.11 6.34 -17.66
C LYS A 184 1.16 5.21 -16.61
N GLY A 185 0.01 4.78 -16.10
CA GLY A 185 -0.06 3.74 -15.07
C GLY A 185 0.19 4.22 -13.64
N ASP A 186 0.02 5.52 -13.37
CA ASP A 186 0.18 6.08 -12.02
C ASP A 186 -0.67 5.31 -10.99
N TRP A 187 -0.10 5.08 -9.81
CA TRP A 187 -0.79 4.49 -8.68
C TRP A 187 -0.52 5.26 -7.39
N ARG A 188 -1.45 5.22 -6.43
CA ARG A 188 -1.34 5.92 -5.13
C ARG A 188 -1.95 5.10 -4.02
N ARG A 189 -1.54 5.37 -2.78
CA ARG A 189 -2.07 4.72 -1.59
C ARG A 189 -2.96 5.63 -0.78
N TYR A 190 -3.99 5.02 -0.22
CA TYR A 190 -4.92 5.67 0.68
C TYR A 190 -5.22 4.73 1.83
N THR A 191 -5.08 5.23 3.05
CA THR A 191 -5.47 4.51 4.25
C THR A 191 -6.94 4.13 4.15
N ILE A 192 -7.25 2.88 4.46
CA ILE A 192 -8.62 2.44 4.69
C ILE A 192 -9.06 3.18 5.94
N SER A 193 -9.97 4.13 5.76
CA SER A 193 -10.46 5.06 6.78
C SER A 193 -11.78 4.61 7.42
N GLY A 194 -12.34 3.47 7.00
CA GLY A 194 -13.58 2.93 7.55
C GLY A 194 -14.06 1.68 6.83
N ARG A 195 -15.01 0.97 7.45
CA ARG A 195 -15.71 -0.20 6.89
C ARG A 195 -17.19 -0.13 7.28
N ARG A 196 -18.09 -0.37 6.31
CA ARG A 196 -19.55 -0.41 6.54
C ARG A 196 -20.16 -1.44 5.59
N GLU A 197 -20.89 -2.42 6.12
CA GLU A 197 -21.65 -3.39 5.31
C GLU A 197 -20.82 -4.03 4.17
N GLY A 198 -19.59 -4.45 4.48
CA GLY A 198 -18.68 -5.05 3.48
C GLY A 198 -18.01 -4.07 2.51
N HIS A 199 -18.29 -2.76 2.61
CA HIS A 199 -17.62 -1.71 1.83
C HIS A 199 -16.46 -1.11 2.61
N LEU A 200 -15.43 -0.69 1.88
CA LEU A 200 -14.26 0.01 2.42
C LEU A 200 -14.33 1.50 2.10
N ARG A 201 -13.99 2.36 3.07
CA ARG A 201 -13.90 3.81 2.89
C ARG A 201 -12.45 4.21 2.71
N ILE A 202 -12.12 4.94 1.65
CA ILE A 202 -10.90 5.76 1.60
C ILE A 202 -11.28 7.25 1.71
N THR A 203 -10.49 8.03 2.42
CA THR A 203 -10.71 9.47 2.54
C THR A 203 -9.54 10.21 1.89
N VAL A 204 -9.85 11.04 0.91
CA VAL A 204 -8.90 11.62 -0.03
C VAL A 204 -8.94 13.13 0.10
N LYS A 205 -7.78 13.71 0.42
CA LYS A 205 -7.56 15.15 0.28
C LYS A 205 -7.07 15.48 -1.14
N ARG A 206 -7.63 16.52 -1.74
CA ARG A 206 -7.18 17.07 -3.01
C ARG A 206 -5.80 17.69 -2.82
N ASP A 207 -4.90 17.39 -3.75
CA ASP A 207 -3.56 17.95 -3.83
C ASP A 207 -3.22 18.21 -5.30
N THR A 208 -2.04 18.71 -5.58
CA THR A 208 -1.52 19.00 -6.93
C THR A 208 -1.24 17.73 -7.76
N GLY A 209 -1.19 16.56 -7.13
CA GLY A 209 -0.88 15.29 -7.77
C GLY A 209 -2.00 14.73 -8.66
N VAL A 210 -1.63 13.94 -9.67
CA VAL A 210 -2.57 13.30 -10.61
C VAL A 210 -3.57 12.38 -9.88
N GLY A 211 -3.11 11.63 -8.88
CA GLY A 211 -3.93 10.65 -8.17
C GLY A 211 -5.12 11.25 -7.43
N SER A 212 -4.91 12.23 -6.54
CA SER A 212 -6.02 12.85 -5.81
C SER A 212 -6.97 13.59 -6.76
N ASN A 213 -6.45 14.29 -7.79
CA ASN A 213 -7.30 14.93 -8.78
C ASN A 213 -8.16 13.97 -9.59
N PHE A 214 -7.65 12.77 -9.91
CA PHE A 214 -8.43 11.71 -10.54
C PHE A 214 -9.54 11.22 -9.61
N LEU A 215 -9.20 10.89 -8.35
CA LEU A 215 -10.18 10.36 -7.39
C LEU A 215 -11.31 11.35 -7.08
N HIS A 216 -11.01 12.65 -7.03
CA HIS A 216 -12.02 13.69 -6.84
C HIS A 216 -12.99 13.86 -8.03
N LYS A 217 -12.74 13.22 -9.17
CA LYS A 217 -13.63 13.23 -10.34
C LYS A 217 -14.48 11.96 -10.45
N LEU A 218 -14.20 10.95 -9.62
CA LEU A 218 -14.93 9.69 -9.65
C LEU A 218 -16.43 9.88 -9.41
N LYS A 219 -17.21 9.01 -10.03
CA LYS A 219 -18.67 8.96 -9.90
C LYS A 219 -19.10 7.61 -9.35
N VAL A 220 -20.23 7.60 -8.67
CA VAL A 220 -20.89 6.36 -8.23
C VAL A 220 -21.13 5.45 -9.44
N GLY A 221 -20.90 4.15 -9.26
CA GLY A 221 -20.95 3.13 -10.30
C GLY A 221 -19.64 2.96 -11.10
N GLN A 222 -18.70 3.90 -11.00
CA GLN A 222 -17.41 3.78 -11.68
C GLN A 222 -16.55 2.68 -11.05
N LEU A 223 -15.81 1.95 -11.88
CA LEU A 223 -14.84 0.96 -11.44
C LEU A 223 -13.47 1.61 -11.21
N VAL A 224 -12.79 1.19 -10.15
CA VAL A 224 -11.38 1.48 -9.87
C VAL A 224 -10.61 0.18 -9.67
N THR A 225 -9.34 0.16 -10.08
CA THR A 225 -8.47 -1.00 -9.82
C THR A 225 -7.73 -0.78 -8.51
N ILE A 226 -7.88 -1.72 -7.59
CA ILE A 226 -7.24 -1.69 -6.27
C ILE A 226 -6.40 -2.94 -6.01
N SER A 227 -5.43 -2.82 -5.13
CA SER A 227 -4.86 -3.94 -4.37
C SER A 227 -4.69 -3.52 -2.90
N GLY A 228 -4.38 -4.48 -2.04
CA GLY A 228 -4.37 -4.34 -0.60
C GLY A 228 -5.49 -5.14 0.06
N PRO A 229 -5.77 -4.94 1.35
CA PRO A 229 -5.07 -4.03 2.24
C PRO A 229 -3.57 -4.38 2.38
N PHE A 230 -2.75 -3.35 2.57
CA PHE A 230 -1.34 -3.50 2.91
C PHE A 230 -1.01 -2.74 4.19
N GLY A 231 0.10 -3.11 4.79
CA GLY A 231 0.60 -2.51 6.02
C GLY A 231 0.33 -3.42 7.23
N PRO A 232 1.26 -3.44 8.19
CA PRO A 232 1.04 -4.12 9.47
C PRO A 232 0.08 -3.31 10.34
N THR A 233 -0.51 -3.97 11.34
CA THR A 233 -1.03 -3.22 12.50
C THR A 233 0.14 -2.66 13.28
N THR A 234 0.02 -1.42 13.72
CA THR A 234 0.93 -0.83 14.73
C THR A 234 0.27 -0.75 16.09
N LEU A 235 -1.04 -1.01 16.19
CA LEU A 235 -1.77 -0.90 17.43
C LEU A 235 -1.50 -2.11 18.33
N ASN A 236 -1.02 -1.84 19.55
CA ASN A 236 -0.81 -2.84 20.58
C ASN A 236 -2.05 -2.91 21.51
N PRO A 237 -2.82 -4.00 21.52
CA PRO A 237 -4.01 -4.12 22.37
C PRO A 237 -3.65 -4.13 23.86
N GLU A 238 -2.41 -4.49 24.21
CA GLU A 238 -1.93 -4.53 25.59
C GLU A 238 -1.26 -3.23 26.04
N SER A 239 -1.29 -2.17 25.23
CA SER A 239 -0.75 -0.88 25.62
C SER A 239 -1.42 -0.34 26.89
N ARG A 240 -0.68 0.32 27.79
CA ARG A 240 -1.24 0.88 29.03
C ARG A 240 -2.13 2.10 28.78
N ALA A 241 -1.79 2.87 27.75
CA ALA A 241 -2.58 3.97 27.23
C ALA A 241 -2.24 4.17 25.75
N VAL A 242 -3.08 4.88 25.00
CA VAL A 242 -2.81 5.18 23.60
C VAL A 242 -2.90 6.68 23.35
N MET A 243 -1.88 7.27 22.74
CA MET A 243 -1.89 8.66 22.30
C MET A 243 -1.88 8.74 20.77
N LEU A 244 -2.95 9.24 20.18
CA LEU A 244 -3.13 9.39 18.73
C LEU A 244 -2.94 10.85 18.34
N ILE A 245 -1.77 11.18 17.78
CA ILE A 245 -1.41 12.53 17.36
C ILE A 245 -1.51 12.63 15.83
N SER A 246 -2.40 13.48 15.33
CA SER A 246 -2.64 13.59 13.89
C SER A 246 -2.70 15.02 13.39
N ALA A 247 -2.39 15.23 12.10
CA ALA A 247 -2.55 16.51 11.44
C ALA A 247 -3.16 16.39 10.04
N GLY A 248 -4.21 17.19 9.76
CA GLY A 248 -4.92 17.20 8.49
C GLY A 248 -5.45 15.82 8.07
N ILE A 249 -5.13 15.36 6.86
CA ILE A 249 -5.59 14.06 6.36
C ILE A 249 -5.01 12.86 7.13
N GLY A 250 -4.02 13.08 8.01
CA GLY A 250 -3.50 12.09 8.95
C GLY A 250 -4.48 11.62 10.02
N LEU A 251 -5.70 12.17 10.06
CA LEU A 251 -6.77 11.61 10.87
C LEU A 251 -7.25 10.22 10.34
N THR A 252 -6.99 9.90 9.08
CA THR A 252 -7.45 8.65 8.43
C THR A 252 -6.94 7.34 9.06
N PRO A 253 -5.66 7.18 9.48
CA PRO A 253 -5.28 6.02 10.29
C PRO A 253 -5.83 6.12 11.72
N THR A 254 -5.86 7.32 12.30
CA THR A 254 -6.34 7.58 13.67
C THR A 254 -7.76 7.06 13.88
N ILE A 255 -8.67 7.36 12.95
CA ILE A 255 -10.07 6.93 13.06
C ILE A 255 -10.23 5.42 13.04
N THR A 256 -9.42 4.70 12.26
CA THR A 256 -9.48 3.23 12.24
C THR A 256 -8.88 2.59 13.48
N LYS A 257 -7.85 3.20 14.06
CA LYS A 257 -7.28 2.80 15.35
C LYS A 257 -8.30 2.99 16.46
N LEU A 258 -8.98 4.14 16.51
CA LEU A 258 -10.09 4.38 17.44
C LEU A 258 -11.21 3.33 17.27
N ALA A 259 -11.67 3.10 16.04
CA ALA A 259 -12.70 2.10 15.79
C ALA A 259 -12.25 0.67 16.14
N ALA A 260 -10.96 0.36 16.07
CA ALA A 260 -10.42 -0.94 16.51
C ALA A 260 -10.40 -1.06 18.04
N LEU A 261 -9.94 -0.02 18.75
CA LEU A 261 -9.96 0.05 20.21
C LEU A 261 -11.38 -0.02 20.76
N GLU A 262 -12.34 0.64 20.12
CA GLU A 262 -13.75 0.62 20.52
C GLU A 262 -14.32 -0.81 20.38
N ARG A 263 -14.09 -1.45 19.22
CA ARG A 263 -14.55 -2.82 18.96
C ARG A 263 -13.92 -3.87 19.89
N SER A 264 -12.69 -3.66 20.34
CA SER A 264 -12.03 -4.57 21.28
C SER A 264 -12.45 -4.35 22.73
N GLY A 265 -13.27 -3.32 23.03
CA GLY A 265 -13.62 -2.95 24.39
C GLY A 265 -12.41 -2.43 25.18
N TYR A 266 -11.54 -1.63 24.54
CA TYR A 266 -10.36 -1.09 25.20
C TYR A 266 -10.75 -0.01 26.23
N GLU A 267 -10.76 -0.39 27.52
CA GLU A 267 -11.21 0.48 28.63
C GLU A 267 -10.13 1.44 29.15
N ARG A 268 -8.87 1.24 28.77
CA ARG A 268 -7.73 2.07 29.23
C ARG A 268 -7.72 3.43 28.52
N SER A 269 -6.86 4.34 28.98
CA SER A 269 -6.86 5.73 28.54
C SER A 269 -6.50 5.88 27.06
N VAL A 270 -7.30 6.67 26.32
CA VAL A 270 -7.01 7.07 24.94
C VAL A 270 -7.02 8.59 24.85
N HIS A 271 -5.97 9.17 24.26
CA HIS A 271 -5.83 10.60 24.04
C HIS A 271 -5.72 10.89 22.55
N VAL A 272 -6.73 11.54 21.98
CA VAL A 272 -6.73 11.94 20.57
C VAL A 272 -6.37 13.42 20.47
N ILE A 273 -5.26 13.72 19.83
CA ILE A 273 -4.81 15.09 19.55
C ILE A 273 -4.83 15.28 18.04
N HIS A 274 -5.59 16.26 17.56
CA HIS A 274 -5.67 16.58 16.15
C HIS A 274 -5.35 18.04 15.86
N VAL A 275 -4.57 18.28 14.81
CA VAL A 275 -4.24 19.62 14.33
C VAL A 275 -4.79 19.81 12.92
N ALA A 276 -5.59 20.85 12.72
CA ALA A 276 -6.07 21.27 11.40
C ALA A 276 -5.85 22.78 11.20
N ARG A 277 -5.97 23.25 9.95
CA ARG A 277 -5.81 24.67 9.65
C ARG A 277 -7.03 25.49 10.07
N SER A 278 -8.22 24.99 9.78
CA SER A 278 -9.51 25.62 10.04
C SER A 278 -10.60 24.55 10.15
N ALA A 279 -11.76 24.92 10.69
CA ALA A 279 -12.93 24.04 10.77
C ALA A 279 -13.39 23.54 9.38
N ALA A 280 -13.23 24.34 8.33
CA ALA A 280 -13.62 23.97 6.97
C ALA A 280 -12.83 22.77 6.40
N GLN A 281 -11.63 22.49 6.92
CA GLN A 281 -10.76 21.39 6.47
C GLN A 281 -10.76 20.18 7.41
N LEU A 282 -11.71 20.15 8.36
CA LEU A 282 -11.75 19.21 9.46
C LEU A 282 -12.55 17.93 9.08
N ALA A 283 -11.99 17.12 8.20
CA ALA A 283 -12.61 15.86 7.77
C ALA A 283 -12.61 14.83 8.91
N LEU A 284 -13.69 14.04 9.04
CA LEU A 284 -13.84 12.89 9.95
C LEU A 284 -13.79 13.18 11.47
N TRP A 285 -13.63 14.43 11.90
CA TRP A 285 -13.48 14.76 13.32
C TRP A 285 -14.73 14.47 14.15
N ASP A 286 -15.93 14.67 13.59
CA ASP A 286 -17.18 14.43 14.31
C ASP A 286 -17.37 12.94 14.63
N GLU A 287 -16.89 12.04 13.78
CA GLU A 287 -16.89 10.59 14.04
C GLU A 287 -15.89 10.24 15.16
N VAL A 288 -14.75 10.93 15.24
CA VAL A 288 -13.80 10.80 16.36
C VAL A 288 -14.43 11.26 17.69
N LEU A 289 -15.09 12.42 17.69
CA LEU A 289 -15.81 12.91 18.87
C LEU A 289 -16.88 11.91 19.32
N SER A 290 -17.69 11.40 18.39
CA SER A 290 -18.76 10.44 18.70
C SER A 290 -18.24 9.13 19.31
N MET A 291 -17.07 8.64 18.89
CA MET A 291 -16.43 7.49 19.53
C MET A 291 -15.92 7.83 20.93
N ALA A 292 -15.26 8.97 21.10
CA ALA A 292 -14.73 9.38 22.39
C ALA A 292 -15.83 9.64 23.44
N GLU A 293 -16.96 10.25 23.05
CA GLU A 293 -18.10 10.51 23.94
C GLU A 293 -18.73 9.24 24.52
N ARG A 294 -18.58 8.10 23.83
CA ARG A 294 -19.07 6.79 24.29
C ARG A 294 -18.12 6.12 25.30
N GLN A 295 -16.93 6.68 25.52
CA GLN A 295 -15.85 6.07 26.29
C GLN A 295 -15.31 7.05 27.35
N PRO A 296 -15.63 6.87 28.65
CA PRO A 296 -15.24 7.82 29.70
C PRO A 296 -13.72 8.02 29.87
N SER A 297 -12.92 7.01 29.53
CA SER A 297 -11.46 7.06 29.60
C SER A 297 -10.81 7.69 28.35
N TRP A 298 -11.61 8.12 27.37
CA TRP A 298 -11.12 8.68 26.11
C TRP A 298 -11.27 10.19 26.10
N THR A 299 -10.26 10.89 25.61
CA THR A 299 -10.24 12.36 25.57
C THR A 299 -9.80 12.85 24.20
N THR A 300 -10.33 14.00 23.80
CA THR A 300 -10.04 14.63 22.50
C THR A 300 -9.56 16.06 22.70
N ARG A 301 -8.52 16.46 21.95
CA ARG A 301 -8.04 17.85 21.87
C ARG A 301 -7.86 18.23 20.41
N LEU A 302 -8.62 19.23 19.97
CA LEU A 302 -8.53 19.80 18.63
C LEU A 302 -7.75 21.11 18.68
N TYR A 303 -6.77 21.26 17.80
CA TYR A 303 -6.02 22.49 17.59
C TYR A 303 -6.30 23.04 16.20
N LEU A 304 -6.61 24.34 16.10
CA LEU A 304 -6.84 25.05 14.85
C LEU A 304 -5.86 26.21 14.69
N THR A 305 -5.05 26.18 13.63
CA THR A 305 -3.92 27.12 13.48
C THR A 305 -4.26 28.47 12.84
N ARG A 306 -5.48 28.67 12.35
CA ARG A 306 -5.89 29.92 11.67
C ARG A 306 -7.25 30.44 12.09
N ASP A 307 -8.25 29.57 12.14
CA ASP A 307 -9.63 29.98 12.42
C ASP A 307 -10.35 28.90 13.24
N THR A 308 -10.89 29.31 14.38
CA THR A 308 -11.67 28.48 15.31
C THR A 308 -13.19 28.63 15.14
N MET A 309 -13.64 29.48 14.20
CA MET A 309 -15.06 29.68 13.93
C MET A 309 -15.78 28.35 13.63
N GLY A 310 -16.91 28.13 14.31
CA GLY A 310 -17.68 26.89 14.23
C GLY A 310 -17.17 25.74 15.10
N ARG A 311 -16.03 25.90 15.81
CA ARG A 311 -15.47 24.92 16.75
C ARG A 311 -14.98 25.62 18.03
N PRO A 312 -15.89 26.13 18.90
CA PRO A 312 -15.51 26.92 20.08
C PRO A 312 -14.71 26.13 21.12
N ALA A 313 -14.82 24.80 21.13
CA ALA A 313 -14.01 23.92 22.00
C ALA A 313 -12.59 23.65 21.45
N ALA A 314 -12.25 24.16 20.26
CA ALA A 314 -10.92 24.02 19.69
C ALA A 314 -9.92 24.98 20.35
N ILE A 315 -8.70 24.53 20.54
CA ILE A 315 -7.58 25.32 21.03
C ILE A 315 -6.94 26.05 19.85
N GLU A 316 -6.76 27.36 19.96
CA GLU A 316 -6.09 28.13 18.92
C GLU A 316 -4.59 27.85 18.90
N GLY A 317 -4.02 27.71 17.69
CA GLY A 317 -2.59 27.55 17.49
C GLY A 317 -2.15 26.08 17.36
N LYS A 318 -0.95 25.79 17.85
CA LYS A 318 -0.34 24.46 17.78
C LYS A 318 -0.18 23.89 19.20
N PRO A 319 -0.32 22.57 19.37
CA PRO A 319 0.02 21.91 20.63
C PRO A 319 1.50 22.09 20.97
N ASP A 320 1.80 22.18 22.27
CA ASP A 320 3.16 21.98 22.77
C ASP A 320 3.50 20.48 22.69
N MET A 321 4.42 20.13 21.78
CA MET A 321 4.80 18.74 21.55
C MET A 321 5.62 18.17 22.71
N THR A 322 6.42 18.99 23.40
CA THR A 322 7.20 18.54 24.56
C THR A 322 6.27 18.11 25.68
N ASP A 323 5.24 18.91 25.96
CA ASP A 323 4.24 18.58 26.98
C ASP A 323 3.47 17.30 26.65
N LEU A 324 3.06 17.12 25.39
CA LEU A 324 2.35 15.92 24.94
C LEU A 324 3.21 14.67 25.06
N ILE A 325 4.47 14.72 24.62
CA ILE A 325 5.35 13.56 24.69
C ILE A 325 5.73 13.23 26.14
N GLN A 326 6.01 14.23 26.98
CA GLN A 326 6.21 13.99 28.41
C GLN A 326 4.97 13.38 29.08
N ALA A 327 3.76 13.80 28.66
CA ALA A 327 2.53 13.16 29.13
C ALA A 327 2.44 11.70 28.67
N ALA A 328 2.79 11.39 27.42
CA ALA A 328 2.81 10.01 26.92
C ALA A 328 3.82 9.13 27.70
N ILE A 329 4.98 9.66 28.07
CA ILE A 329 5.96 8.97 28.92
C ILE A 329 5.34 8.64 30.29
N ARG A 330 4.77 9.65 30.97
CA ARG A 330 4.14 9.46 32.30
C ARG A 330 3.00 8.46 32.30
N LEU A 331 2.21 8.43 31.22
CA LEU A 331 1.07 7.53 31.07
C LEU A 331 1.47 6.12 30.60
N GLU A 332 2.73 5.91 30.28
CA GLU A 332 3.18 4.73 29.57
C GLU A 332 2.37 4.45 28.28
N ALA A 333 1.97 5.53 27.58
CA ALA A 333 1.19 5.45 26.34
C ALA A 333 2.00 5.09 25.09
N ASP A 334 1.47 4.22 24.24
CA ASP A 334 1.96 4.09 22.86
C ASP A 334 1.51 5.29 22.03
N VAL A 335 2.46 5.96 21.39
CA VAL A 335 2.23 7.16 20.57
C VAL A 335 2.12 6.76 19.12
N HIS A 336 0.95 6.97 18.52
CA HIS A 336 0.76 6.86 17.08
C HIS A 336 0.66 8.25 16.46
N MET A 337 1.52 8.53 15.50
CA MET A 337 1.64 9.81 14.85
C MET A 337 1.36 9.70 13.34
N CYS A 338 0.55 10.63 12.82
CA CYS A 338 0.35 10.77 11.39
C CYS A 338 0.15 12.23 10.95
N GLY A 339 1.00 12.73 10.07
CA GLY A 339 0.85 14.08 9.54
C GLY A 339 1.91 14.45 8.49
N PRO A 340 1.95 15.71 8.04
CA PRO A 340 2.95 16.19 7.09
C PRO A 340 4.39 16.00 7.60
N THR A 341 5.36 15.87 6.69
CA THR A 341 6.78 15.60 7.04
C THR A 341 7.36 16.56 8.07
N GLY A 342 7.06 17.86 7.97
CA GLY A 342 7.52 18.85 8.96
C GLY A 342 6.93 18.63 10.35
N PHE A 343 5.68 18.14 10.43
CA PHE A 343 5.03 17.81 11.70
C PHE A 343 5.59 16.51 12.28
N GLN A 344 5.85 15.51 11.43
CA GLN A 344 6.51 14.25 11.82
C GLN A 344 7.90 14.49 12.42
N ARG A 345 8.74 15.29 11.73
CA ARG A 345 10.09 15.61 12.20
C ARG A 345 10.10 16.27 13.58
N VAL A 346 9.15 17.15 13.87
CA VAL A 346 9.03 17.79 15.19
C VAL A 346 8.75 16.73 16.27
N VAL A 347 7.82 15.81 16.02
CA VAL A 347 7.52 14.72 16.98
C VAL A 347 8.73 13.82 17.19
N GLU A 348 9.43 13.45 16.12
CA GLU A 348 10.66 12.63 16.20
C GLU A 348 11.75 13.31 17.02
N THR A 349 12.04 14.59 16.75
CA THR A 349 13.05 15.36 17.51
C THR A 349 12.69 15.45 18.98
N VAL A 350 11.45 15.84 19.30
CA VAL A 350 11.01 15.98 20.69
C VAL A 350 11.00 14.64 21.42
N ALA A 351 10.58 13.55 20.76
CA ALA A 351 10.62 12.21 21.34
C ALA A 351 12.05 11.78 21.69
N ALA A 352 13.02 12.06 20.82
CA ALA A 352 14.42 11.79 21.09
C ALA A 352 14.97 12.62 22.25
N GLU A 353 14.69 13.93 22.27
CA GLU A 353 15.15 14.85 23.32
C GLU A 353 14.55 14.55 24.70
N THR A 354 13.31 14.09 24.74
CA THR A 354 12.58 13.77 25.99
C THR A 354 12.78 12.32 26.45
N GLY A 355 13.41 11.47 25.63
CA GLY A 355 13.69 10.07 25.97
C GLY A 355 12.48 9.14 25.88
N LEU A 356 11.51 9.41 24.99
CA LEU A 356 10.42 8.47 24.71
C LEU A 356 11.03 7.16 24.14
N PRO A 357 10.71 5.99 24.71
CA PRO A 357 11.17 4.71 24.16
C PRO A 357 10.75 4.55 22.70
N SER A 358 11.71 4.20 21.83
CA SER A 358 11.47 4.16 20.39
C SER A 358 10.51 3.04 19.95
N ASP A 359 10.35 2.02 20.78
CA ASP A 359 9.38 0.93 20.60
C ASP A 359 7.94 1.34 20.97
N ARG A 360 7.74 2.57 21.46
CA ARG A 360 6.44 3.16 21.80
C ARG A 360 6.06 4.35 20.92
N LEU A 361 6.82 4.61 19.86
CA LEU A 361 6.54 5.65 18.87
C LEU A 361 6.36 5.04 17.48
N PHE A 362 5.16 5.22 16.92
CA PHE A 362 4.73 4.61 15.67
C PHE A 362 4.27 5.67 14.67
N PHE A 363 4.69 5.52 13.41
CA PHE A 363 4.33 6.45 12.33
C PHE A 363 3.48 5.78 11.24
N ASP A 364 2.37 6.43 10.88
CA ASP A 364 1.65 6.14 9.64
C ASP A 364 2.05 7.18 8.59
N THR A 365 3.12 6.92 7.83
CA THR A 365 3.66 7.91 6.88
C THR A 365 2.99 7.83 5.50
N PHE A 366 2.48 8.97 5.02
CA PHE A 366 2.03 9.10 3.62
C PHE A 366 3.20 9.41 2.70
N ALA A 367 3.38 8.59 1.68
CA ALA A 367 4.42 8.80 0.69
C ALA A 367 3.91 8.54 -0.73
N SER A 368 4.25 9.47 -1.62
CA SER A 368 4.09 9.26 -3.06
C SER A 368 5.25 8.39 -3.58
N PRO A 369 5.03 7.50 -4.57
CA PRO A 369 6.11 6.76 -5.25
C PRO A 369 7.23 7.64 -5.83
N ASN A 370 6.94 8.93 -6.07
CA ASN A 370 7.87 9.92 -6.61
C ASN A 370 8.15 11.06 -5.61
N ALA A 371 7.97 10.84 -4.31
CA ALA A 371 8.34 11.86 -3.33
C ALA A 371 9.86 12.11 -3.43
N SER A 372 10.26 13.34 -3.73
CA SER A 372 11.66 13.74 -3.75
C SER A 372 12.20 13.66 -2.33
N THR A 373 12.82 12.53 -2.01
CA THR A 373 13.54 12.35 -0.75
C THR A 373 15.01 12.48 -1.08
N GLU A 374 15.67 13.44 -0.44
CA GLU A 374 17.09 13.65 -0.62
C GLU A 374 17.84 12.52 0.08
N PHE A 375 18.62 11.76 -0.70
CA PHE A 375 19.46 10.70 -0.17
C PHE A 375 20.83 11.28 0.18
N LEU A 376 21.34 10.93 1.36
CA LEU A 376 22.71 11.18 1.74
C LEU A 376 23.66 10.50 0.73
N PRO A 377 24.86 11.06 0.52
CA PRO A 377 25.87 10.44 -0.33
C PRO A 377 26.16 9.00 0.09
N ILE A 378 26.27 8.11 -0.90
CA ILE A 378 26.68 6.72 -0.66
C ILE A 378 28.15 6.74 -0.26
N PRO A 379 28.54 6.13 0.87
CA PRO A 379 29.94 6.04 1.25
C PRO A 379 30.72 5.21 0.23
N GLU A 380 31.90 5.66 -0.15
CA GLU A 380 32.87 4.81 -0.85
C GLU A 380 33.27 3.66 0.09
N SER A 381 32.61 2.51 -0.08
CA SER A 381 32.71 1.36 0.80
C SER A 381 32.48 0.07 0.01
N GLY A 382 32.94 -1.05 0.57
CA GLY A 382 32.94 -2.36 -0.09
C GLY A 382 34.30 -2.70 -0.74
N PRO A 383 34.35 -3.78 -1.55
CA PRO A 383 33.23 -4.63 -1.92
C PRO A 383 32.73 -5.48 -0.76
N PHE A 384 31.41 -5.53 -0.56
CA PHE A 384 30.76 -6.36 0.45
C PHE A 384 29.99 -7.52 -0.17
N THR A 385 29.93 -8.65 0.52
CA THR A 385 29.04 -9.76 0.16
C THR A 385 27.63 -9.47 0.67
N VAL A 386 26.66 -9.43 -0.23
CA VAL A 386 25.23 -9.31 0.13
C VAL A 386 24.57 -10.66 -0.15
N HIS A 387 24.01 -11.28 0.88
CA HIS A 387 23.26 -12.53 0.78
C HIS A 387 21.76 -12.32 1.09
N PHE A 388 20.90 -12.78 0.20
CA PHE A 388 19.45 -12.80 0.36
C PHE A 388 19.01 -14.23 0.68
N SER A 389 18.69 -14.49 1.95
CA SER A 389 18.60 -15.84 2.50
C SER A 389 17.46 -16.66 1.90
N LYS A 390 16.30 -16.05 1.61
CA LYS A 390 15.12 -16.79 1.11
C LYS A 390 15.26 -17.09 -0.38
N SER A 391 15.93 -16.23 -1.13
CA SER A 391 16.23 -16.50 -2.54
C SER A 391 17.49 -17.35 -2.74
N GLY A 392 18.34 -17.46 -1.71
CA GLY A 392 19.67 -18.09 -1.80
C GLY A 392 20.65 -17.33 -2.69
N PHE A 393 20.38 -16.06 -3.00
CA PHE A 393 21.20 -15.26 -3.92
C PHE A 393 22.33 -14.58 -3.15
N SER A 394 23.54 -14.60 -3.72
CA SER A 394 24.70 -13.90 -3.16
C SER A 394 25.51 -13.24 -4.28
N ALA A 395 25.89 -11.98 -4.08
CA ALA A 395 26.78 -11.28 -4.99
C ALA A 395 27.61 -10.21 -4.25
N LYS A 396 28.66 -9.73 -4.91
CA LYS A 396 29.45 -8.59 -4.43
C LYS A 396 28.74 -7.30 -4.79
N TRP A 397 28.66 -6.39 -3.81
CA TRP A 397 28.12 -5.05 -3.93
C TRP A 397 29.26 -4.03 -3.86
N SER A 398 29.21 -3.01 -4.70
CA SER A 398 30.07 -1.80 -4.67
C SER A 398 29.22 -0.52 -4.61
N ALA A 399 29.82 0.62 -4.26
CA ALA A 399 29.08 1.88 -4.08
C ALA A 399 28.24 2.32 -5.31
N GLU A 400 28.65 1.96 -6.53
CA GLU A 400 27.94 2.21 -7.78
C GLU A 400 26.64 1.39 -7.95
N ASP A 401 26.49 0.32 -7.17
CA ASP A 401 25.27 -0.50 -7.17
C ASP A 401 24.09 0.22 -6.53
N GLY A 402 24.36 1.24 -5.70
CA GLY A 402 23.31 2.02 -5.07
C GLY A 402 22.60 1.28 -3.93
N PRO A 403 21.36 1.67 -3.61
CA PRO A 403 20.56 1.01 -2.57
C PRO A 403 20.41 -0.51 -2.78
N LEU A 404 20.32 -1.28 -1.68
CA LEU A 404 20.18 -2.73 -1.68
C LEU A 404 19.03 -3.25 -2.54
N LEU A 405 17.92 -2.50 -2.63
CA LEU A 405 16.81 -2.83 -3.52
C LEU A 405 17.21 -2.78 -4.99
N ASP A 406 17.90 -1.72 -5.42
CA ASP A 406 18.31 -1.55 -6.81
C ASP A 406 19.35 -2.62 -7.18
N PHE A 407 20.28 -2.91 -6.26
CA PHE A 407 21.21 -4.03 -6.39
C PHE A 407 20.48 -5.38 -6.55
N ALA A 408 19.48 -5.67 -5.71
CA ALA A 408 18.69 -6.88 -5.81
C ALA A 408 17.97 -6.99 -7.18
N GLU A 409 17.33 -5.90 -7.61
CA GLU A 409 16.58 -5.85 -8.87
C GLU A 409 17.47 -5.99 -10.10
N ARG A 410 18.65 -5.35 -10.10
CA ARG A 410 19.67 -5.51 -11.17
C ARG A 410 20.14 -6.95 -11.28
N ASN A 411 20.23 -7.66 -10.17
CA ASN A 411 20.59 -9.07 -10.11
C ASN A 411 19.41 -10.05 -10.31
N GLY A 412 18.25 -9.55 -10.75
CA GLY A 412 17.12 -10.39 -11.14
C GLY A 412 16.19 -10.80 -10.01
N LEU A 413 16.38 -10.27 -8.80
CA LEU A 413 15.40 -10.40 -7.71
C LEU A 413 14.24 -9.43 -7.94
N ALA A 414 13.09 -9.74 -7.33
CA ALA A 414 11.91 -8.89 -7.35
C ALA A 414 11.35 -8.81 -5.94
N LEU A 415 11.69 -7.72 -5.25
CA LEU A 415 11.37 -7.51 -3.85
C LEU A 415 10.19 -6.54 -3.71
N PRO A 416 9.35 -6.66 -2.67
CA PRO A 416 8.29 -5.71 -2.41
C PRO A 416 8.85 -4.30 -2.18
N ALA A 417 8.57 -3.38 -3.10
CA ALA A 417 8.99 -1.99 -2.99
C ALA A 417 7.98 -1.06 -3.64
N HIS A 418 7.76 0.07 -2.98
CA HIS A 418 6.61 0.91 -3.31
C HIS A 418 6.97 2.41 -3.35
N CYS A 419 7.28 3.04 -2.20
CA CYS A 419 7.61 4.48 -2.22
C CYS A 419 8.99 4.80 -2.81
N ARG A 420 9.91 3.81 -2.80
CA ARG A 420 11.33 3.96 -3.13
C ARG A 420 12.04 5.17 -2.48
N ALA A 421 11.52 5.62 -1.34
CA ALA A 421 11.88 6.86 -0.67
C ALA A 421 12.15 6.66 0.83
N GLY A 422 12.11 5.42 1.33
CA GLY A 422 12.30 5.12 2.76
C GLY A 422 11.10 5.46 3.66
N LEU A 423 9.94 5.81 3.08
CA LEU A 423 8.81 6.36 3.85
C LEU A 423 7.70 5.32 4.15
N CYS A 424 7.41 4.41 3.22
CA CYS A 424 6.25 3.50 3.35
C CYS A 424 6.53 2.16 4.03
N SER A 425 7.80 1.87 4.33
CA SER A 425 8.25 0.62 4.97
C SER A 425 7.94 -0.71 4.23
N THR A 426 7.44 -0.71 2.99
CA THR A 426 7.15 -1.97 2.27
C THR A 426 8.40 -2.82 2.04
N CYS A 427 9.52 -2.21 1.68
CA CYS A 427 10.77 -2.92 1.44
C CYS A 427 11.56 -3.19 2.74
N ARG A 428 10.87 -3.22 3.89
CA ARG A 428 11.50 -3.51 5.17
C ARG A 428 11.91 -4.98 5.21
N CYS A 429 13.14 -5.21 5.64
CA CYS A 429 13.75 -6.54 5.74
C CYS A 429 14.51 -6.63 7.05
N SER A 430 14.45 -7.79 7.71
CA SER A 430 15.32 -8.08 8.86
C SER A 430 16.74 -8.37 8.38
N VAL A 431 17.73 -7.92 9.15
CA VAL A 431 19.13 -8.27 8.96
C VAL A 431 19.43 -9.47 9.86
N ILE A 432 19.92 -10.56 9.27
CA ILE A 432 20.33 -11.77 10.00
C ILE A 432 21.77 -11.57 10.51
N GLU A 433 22.65 -11.06 9.66
CA GLU A 433 24.05 -10.77 9.98
C GLU A 433 24.51 -9.49 9.26
N GLY A 434 25.46 -8.77 9.86
CA GLY A 434 26.03 -7.55 9.28
C GLY A 434 25.23 -6.29 9.58
N SER A 435 25.48 -5.22 8.82
CA SER A 435 24.81 -3.93 9.02
C SER A 435 24.67 -3.13 7.72
N ALA A 436 23.66 -2.28 7.70
CA ALA A 436 23.38 -1.36 6.61
C ALA A 436 23.22 0.06 7.13
N ARG A 437 23.58 1.03 6.29
CA ARG A 437 23.37 2.45 6.54
C ARG A 437 22.14 2.93 5.78
N ASN A 438 21.23 3.61 6.48
CA ASN A 438 20.14 4.33 5.85
C ASN A 438 20.65 5.65 5.25
N LEU A 439 20.31 5.90 4.00
CA LEU A 439 20.64 7.13 3.26
C LEU A 439 19.61 8.23 3.48
N VAL A 440 18.48 7.97 4.16
CA VAL A 440 17.50 8.99 4.52
C VAL A 440 17.67 9.34 5.99
N SER A 441 17.99 10.60 6.27
CA SER A 441 18.13 11.11 7.64
C SER A 441 16.83 10.95 8.44
N GLY A 442 16.92 10.42 9.66
CA GLY A 442 15.78 10.25 10.58
C GLY A 442 14.91 9.02 10.31
N ALA A 443 15.21 8.21 9.29
CA ALA A 443 14.42 7.04 8.95
C ALA A 443 14.77 5.81 9.83
N GLY A 444 14.19 5.75 11.03
CA GLY A 444 14.00 4.53 11.83
C GLY A 444 15.25 3.86 12.42
N ASN A 445 15.09 3.28 13.61
CA ASN A 445 16.15 2.60 14.35
C ASN A 445 16.56 1.27 13.69
N ALA A 446 17.84 0.91 13.83
CA ALA A 446 18.40 -0.37 13.35
C ALA A 446 17.62 -1.60 13.87
N ASP A 447 17.00 -1.48 15.05
CA ASP A 447 16.21 -2.54 15.70
C ASP A 447 14.88 -2.86 14.99
N GLN A 448 14.42 -2.03 14.06
CA GLN A 448 13.18 -2.23 13.30
C GLN A 448 13.41 -2.83 11.90
N GLY A 449 14.64 -3.26 11.58
CA GLY A 449 15.03 -3.77 10.26
C GLY A 449 15.35 -2.67 9.24
N VAL A 450 15.87 -3.09 8.09
CA VAL A 450 16.45 -2.23 7.05
C VAL A 450 15.45 -1.96 5.93
N LEU A 451 15.38 -0.71 5.46
CA LEU A 451 14.58 -0.30 4.31
C LEU A 451 15.42 -0.39 3.03
N LEU A 452 15.27 -1.49 2.28
CA LEU A 452 16.14 -1.79 1.14
C LEU A 452 16.19 -0.69 0.07
N CYS A 453 15.13 0.09 -0.12
CA CYS A 453 15.08 1.15 -1.14
C CYS A 453 15.94 2.38 -0.81
N CYS A 454 16.41 2.52 0.42
CA CYS A 454 17.21 3.66 0.85
C CYS A 454 18.35 3.25 1.79
N SER A 455 18.77 1.99 1.75
CA SER A 455 19.87 1.50 2.57
C SER A 455 20.94 0.83 1.73
N VAL A 456 22.19 0.99 2.16
CA VAL A 456 23.39 0.39 1.56
C VAL A 456 24.14 -0.43 2.61
N PRO A 457 24.81 -1.53 2.26
CA PRO A 457 25.59 -2.29 3.23
C PRO A 457 26.81 -1.48 3.68
N VAL A 458 27.23 -1.66 4.94
CA VAL A 458 28.51 -1.14 5.48
C VAL A 458 29.43 -2.25 5.98
N SER A 459 29.01 -3.50 5.79
CA SER A 459 29.74 -4.75 6.00
C SER A 459 29.20 -5.81 5.05
N ASP A 460 29.82 -6.99 5.02
CA ASP A 460 29.12 -8.19 4.54
C ASP A 460 27.80 -8.35 5.32
N ILE A 461 26.71 -8.68 4.62
CA ILE A 461 25.36 -8.64 5.16
C ILE A 461 24.51 -9.82 4.68
N VAL A 462 23.70 -10.36 5.58
CA VAL A 462 22.69 -11.38 5.30
C VAL A 462 21.30 -10.81 5.59
N LEU A 463 20.42 -10.84 4.60
CA LEU A 463 19.08 -10.26 4.64
C LEU A 463 18.03 -11.38 4.59
N ASP A 464 16.99 -11.29 5.42
CA ASP A 464 15.89 -12.26 5.47
C ASP A 464 14.84 -12.07 4.35
N VAL A 465 15.27 -12.00 3.08
CA VAL A 465 14.38 -11.91 1.90
C VAL A 465 14.84 -12.71 0.71
#